data_AF-A0A915J8P7-F1
#
_entry.id   AF-A0A915J8P7-F1
#
_cell.length_a   1.000
_cell.length_b   1.000
_cell.length_c   1.000
_cell.angle_alpha   90.00
_cell.angle_beta   90.00
_cell.angle_gamma   90.00
#
_symmetry.space_group_name_H-M   'P 1'
#
loop_
_entity.id
_entity.type
_entity.pdbx_description
1 polymer ?
#
loop_
_entity_poly.entity_id
_entity_poly.type
_entity_poly.pdbx_seq_one_letter_code
_entity_poly.pdbx_strand_id
1 'polypeptide(L)'
;MILTEYIELGGLAVMYPDDILFSITLPQLALFCCGLPAAAFVICVLLSLMLHFEGATKTHCNVPNYLPSISAAIGDYTPERYVWRFCIALHCLPRLMAAIAYKNFYLRSPMVKMSNAKEKQSYITYSRGFYDLLCYLICIFHLVENFFLLALTVVSSTENHGK
;
A
#
# COMPACT_ATOMS: atom_id res chain seq x y z
N MET A 1 -6.77 -27.74 -9.88
CA MET A 1 -6.15 -28.44 -8.72
C MET A 1 -4.88 -27.72 -8.29
N ILE A 2 -3.99 -27.37 -9.22
CA ILE A 2 -2.73 -26.63 -8.95
C ILE A 2 -2.97 -25.25 -8.30
N LEU A 3 -3.99 -24.51 -8.74
CA LEU A 3 -4.35 -23.18 -8.19
C LEU A 3 -4.74 -23.17 -6.71
N THR A 4 -5.18 -24.31 -6.17
CA THR A 4 -5.66 -24.41 -4.79
C THR A 4 -4.50 -24.66 -3.82
N GLU A 5 -3.49 -25.42 -4.25
CA GLU A 5 -2.27 -25.71 -3.47
C GLU A 5 -1.37 -24.47 -3.29
N TYR A 6 -1.26 -23.61 -4.31
CA TYR A 6 -0.41 -22.41 -4.22
C TYR A 6 -0.92 -21.35 -3.23
N ILE A 7 -2.24 -21.29 -2.99
CA ILE A 7 -2.82 -20.42 -1.97
C ILE A 7 -2.45 -20.89 -0.56
N GLU A 8 -2.26 -22.21 -0.35
CA GLU A 8 -1.84 -22.75 0.94
C GLU A 8 -0.37 -22.45 1.28
N LEU A 9 0.46 -22.09 0.28
CA LEU A 9 1.88 -21.76 0.44
C LEU A 9 2.16 -20.24 0.59
N GLY A 10 1.14 -19.40 0.74
CA GLY A 10 1.32 -17.97 1.08
C GLY A 10 1.99 -17.11 0.00
N GLY A 11 1.97 -17.58 -1.26
CA GLY A 11 2.51 -16.88 -2.43
C GLY A 11 1.45 -16.15 -3.27
N LEU A 12 1.78 -14.94 -3.72
CA LEU A 12 1.08 -14.17 -4.74
C LEU A 12 1.67 -14.51 -6.11
N ALA A 13 0.94 -15.28 -6.92
CA ALA A 13 1.31 -15.60 -8.30
C ALA A 13 0.47 -14.78 -9.29
N VAL A 14 1.11 -14.11 -10.24
CA VAL A 14 0.44 -13.47 -11.38
C VAL A 14 0.17 -14.58 -12.43
N MET A 15 -1.10 -14.89 -12.69
CA MET A 15 -1.48 -16.04 -13.52
C MET A 15 -1.54 -15.73 -15.03
N TYR A 16 -0.69 -16.41 -15.80
CA TYR A 16 -0.94 -16.81 -17.19
C TYR A 16 -1.14 -18.35 -17.21
N PRO A 17 -1.99 -18.92 -18.08
CA PRO A 17 -2.51 -20.29 -17.91
C PRO A 17 -1.46 -21.40 -17.78
N ASP A 18 -0.25 -21.25 -18.34
CA ASP A 18 0.72 -22.35 -18.40
C ASP A 18 2.13 -22.05 -17.89
N ASP A 19 2.47 -20.81 -17.50
CA ASP A 19 3.80 -20.46 -16.97
C ASP A 19 3.70 -19.47 -15.81
N ILE A 20 4.03 -19.92 -14.58
CA ILE A 20 4.20 -19.03 -13.43
C ILE A 20 5.51 -18.27 -13.63
N LEU A 21 5.44 -17.06 -14.22
CA LEU A 21 6.62 -16.25 -14.51
C LEU A 21 7.26 -15.65 -13.24
N PHE A 22 6.48 -15.40 -12.18
CA PHE A 22 6.97 -14.77 -10.95
C PHE A 22 6.07 -15.12 -9.74
N SER A 23 6.69 -15.52 -8.63
CA SER A 23 6.01 -15.85 -7.36
C SER A 23 6.64 -15.03 -6.23
N ILE A 24 5.82 -14.28 -5.49
CA ILE A 24 6.25 -13.49 -4.32
C ILE A 24 5.51 -13.99 -3.09
N THR A 25 6.21 -14.24 -1.99
CA THR A 25 5.55 -14.57 -0.72
C THR A 25 4.98 -13.32 -0.03
N LEU A 26 3.88 -13.47 0.72
CA LEU A 26 3.30 -12.35 1.48
C LEU A 26 4.31 -11.63 2.41
N PRO A 27 5.25 -12.31 3.11
CA PRO A 27 6.27 -11.64 3.90
C PRO A 27 7.25 -10.80 3.07
N GLN A 28 7.66 -11.27 1.89
CA GLN A 28 8.53 -10.51 1.00
C GLN A 28 7.82 -9.25 0.48
N LEU A 29 6.54 -9.39 0.15
CA LEU A 29 5.69 -8.26 -0.24
C LEU A 29 5.59 -7.23 0.90
N ALA A 30 5.36 -7.70 2.12
CA ALA A 30 5.29 -6.84 3.31
C ALA A 30 6.62 -6.12 3.60
N LEU A 31 7.74 -6.83 3.50
CA LEU A 31 9.07 -6.24 3.68
C LEU A 31 9.34 -5.15 2.64
N PHE A 32 9.02 -5.40 1.37
CA PHE A 32 9.14 -4.39 0.33
C PHE A 32 8.23 -3.18 0.60
N CYS A 33 6.97 -3.44 0.98
CA CYS A 33 5.99 -2.39 1.27
C CYS A 33 6.38 -1.49 2.45
N CYS A 34 6.95 -2.06 3.51
CA CYS A 34 7.37 -1.28 4.66
C CYS A 34 8.76 -0.66 4.47
N GLY A 35 9.67 -1.41 3.83
CA GLY A 35 11.07 -1.02 3.68
C GLY A 35 11.28 0.12 2.69
N LEU A 36 10.57 0.13 1.57
CA LEU A 36 10.80 1.12 0.52
C LEU A 36 10.42 2.55 0.95
N PRO A 37 9.23 2.82 1.54
CA PRO A 37 8.90 4.14 2.06
C PRO A 37 9.79 4.55 3.24
N ALA A 38 10.17 3.61 4.11
CA ALA A 38 11.05 3.90 5.24
C ALA A 38 12.45 4.32 4.77
N ALA A 39 13.03 3.59 3.82
CA ALA A 39 14.32 3.95 3.23
C ALA A 39 14.25 5.30 2.51
N ALA A 40 13.19 5.53 1.72
CA ALA A 40 12.98 6.80 1.05
C ALA A 40 12.89 7.97 2.03
N PHE A 41 12.14 7.81 3.13
CA PHE A 41 12.01 8.83 4.16
C PHE A 41 13.36 9.16 4.80
N VAL A 42 14.15 8.16 5.18
CA VAL A 42 15.49 8.36 5.75
C VAL A 42 16.39 9.11 4.77
N ILE A 43 16.39 8.71 3.49
CA ILE A 43 17.17 9.40 2.45
C ILE A 43 16.73 10.86 2.32
N CYS A 44 15.42 11.12 2.29
CA CYS A 44 14.87 12.47 2.19
C CYS A 44 15.27 13.36 3.38
N VAL A 45 15.24 12.82 4.60
CA VAL A 45 15.70 13.55 5.80
C VAL A 45 17.20 13.86 5.71
N LEU A 46 18.02 12.89 5.34
CA LEU A 46 19.48 13.09 5.22
C LEU A 46 19.80 14.14 4.15
N LEU A 47 19.18 14.05 2.98
CA LEU A 47 19.35 15.03 1.91
C LEU A 47 18.88 16.43 2.34
N SER A 48 17.74 16.53 3.03
CA SER A 48 17.26 17.81 3.57
C SER A 48 18.25 18.45 4.53
N LEU A 49 18.88 17.65 5.41
CA LEU A 49 19.88 18.14 6.36
C LEU A 49 21.20 18.51 5.67
N MET A 50 21.58 17.84 4.58
CA MET A 50 22.84 18.10 3.87
C MET A 50 22.74 19.24 2.86
N LEU A 51 21.61 19.36 2.16
CA LEU A 51 21.43 20.27 1.03
C LEU A 51 20.60 21.50 1.40
N HIS A 52 19.59 21.34 2.26
CA HIS A 52 18.56 22.36 2.52
C HIS A 52 18.30 22.58 4.01
N PHE A 53 19.33 22.51 4.87
CA PHE A 53 19.16 22.57 6.33
C PHE A 53 18.31 23.77 6.78
N GLU A 54 18.76 24.98 6.46
CA GLU A 54 18.09 26.22 6.90
C GLU A 54 16.68 26.35 6.33
N GLY A 55 16.47 25.93 5.09
CA GLY A 55 15.15 25.95 4.45
C GLY A 55 14.19 24.95 5.07
N ALA A 56 14.64 23.71 5.23
CA ALA A 56 13.82 22.60 5.69
C ALA A 56 13.53 22.64 7.20
N THR A 57 14.35 23.32 8.00
CA THR A 57 14.12 23.54 9.43
C THR A 57 13.50 24.90 9.76
N LYS A 58 13.18 25.73 8.75
CA LYS A 58 12.62 27.07 8.96
C LYS A 58 11.24 26.98 9.61
N THR A 59 11.02 27.81 10.63
CA THR A 59 9.72 27.95 11.29
C THR A 59 9.21 29.38 11.17
N HIS A 60 7.89 29.54 11.10
CA HIS A 60 7.27 30.87 11.08
C HIS A 60 7.59 31.69 12.34
N CYS A 61 7.79 31.01 13.47
CA CYS A 61 8.12 31.65 14.76
C CYS A 61 9.62 31.89 14.95
N ASN A 62 10.47 31.56 13.97
CA ASN A 62 11.93 31.65 14.05
C ASN A 62 12.54 30.92 15.27
N VAL A 63 11.91 29.82 15.69
CA VAL A 63 12.46 28.90 16.69
C VAL A 63 13.32 27.86 15.96
N PRO A 64 14.55 27.59 16.44
CA PRO A 64 15.44 26.64 15.78
C PRO A 64 14.89 25.21 15.90
N ASN A 65 14.75 24.56 14.74
CA ASN A 65 14.53 23.11 14.64
C ASN A 65 15.81 22.45 14.15
N TYR A 66 16.10 21.25 14.66
CA TYR A 66 17.25 20.45 14.24
C TYR A 66 16.89 19.41 13.18
N LEU A 67 15.60 19.16 12.98
CA LEU A 67 15.08 18.23 11.98
C LEU A 67 14.02 18.93 11.13
N PRO A 68 13.95 18.60 9.83
CA PRO A 68 12.87 19.06 8.99
C PRO A 68 11.54 18.46 9.46
N SER A 69 10.45 19.17 9.20
CA SER A 69 9.12 18.55 9.29
C SER A 69 9.01 17.44 8.24
N ILE A 70 8.11 16.48 8.44
CA ILE A 70 7.91 15.37 7.49
C ILE A 70 7.58 15.91 6.09
N SER A 71 6.69 16.91 6.00
CA SER A 71 6.31 17.53 4.73
C SER A 71 7.49 18.25 4.07
N ALA A 72 8.31 18.96 4.84
CA ALA A 72 9.49 19.63 4.31
C ALA A 72 10.52 18.63 3.76
N ALA A 73 10.73 17.54 4.49
CA ALA A 73 11.66 16.48 4.10
C ALA A 73 11.27 15.81 2.78
N ILE A 74 9.97 15.55 2.57
CA ILE A 74 9.50 14.73 1.44
C ILE A 74 8.92 15.56 0.27
N GLY A 75 8.67 16.85 0.44
CA GLY A 75 7.80 17.62 -0.46
C GLY A 75 8.28 19.01 -0.86
N ASP A 76 9.09 19.68 -0.05
CA ASP A 76 9.42 21.10 -0.29
C ASP A 76 10.58 21.28 -1.27
N TYR A 77 11.58 20.39 -1.21
CA TYR A 77 12.83 20.53 -1.93
C TYR A 77 13.11 19.39 -2.90
N THR A 78 13.99 19.67 -3.86
CA THR A 78 14.55 18.69 -4.79
C THR A 78 16.04 18.50 -4.48
N PRO A 79 16.57 17.26 -4.53
CA PRO A 79 15.97 16.07 -5.16
C PRO A 79 15.04 15.21 -4.28
N GLU A 80 14.86 15.53 -3.00
CA GLU A 80 14.14 14.74 -1.99
C GLU A 80 12.72 14.37 -2.44
N ARG A 81 11.97 15.36 -2.94
CA ARG A 81 10.63 15.15 -3.46
C ARG A 81 10.55 14.10 -4.57
N TYR A 82 11.56 14.04 -5.45
CA TYR A 82 11.56 13.06 -6.53
C TYR A 82 11.89 11.65 -6.01
N VAL A 83 12.81 11.54 -5.04
CA VAL A 83 13.09 10.26 -4.36
C VAL A 83 11.82 9.74 -3.70
N TRP A 84 11.13 10.59 -2.93
CA TRP A 84 9.89 10.23 -2.27
C TRP A 84 8.81 9.79 -3.25
N ARG A 85 8.50 10.62 -4.25
CA ARG A 85 7.46 10.32 -5.27
C ARG A 85 7.75 9.01 -6.00
N PHE A 86 9.00 8.77 -6.40
CA PHE A 86 9.40 7.54 -7.09
C PHE A 86 9.20 6.31 -6.21
N CYS A 87 9.69 6.33 -4.97
CA CYS A 87 9.55 5.22 -4.04
C CYS A 87 8.09 4.93 -3.68
N ILE A 88 7.25 5.97 -3.47
CA ILE A 88 5.82 5.77 -3.21
C ILE A 88 5.08 5.24 -4.44
N ALA A 89 5.43 5.69 -5.65
CA ALA A 89 4.85 5.15 -6.88
C ALA A 89 5.18 3.66 -7.06
N LEU A 90 6.44 3.26 -6.85
CA LEU A 90 6.85 1.85 -6.88
C LEU A 90 6.14 1.01 -5.80
N HIS A 91 5.95 1.59 -4.61
CA HIS A 91 5.24 0.96 -3.51
C HIS A 91 3.72 0.81 -3.75
N CYS A 92 3.12 1.60 -4.64
CA CYS A 92 1.69 1.52 -4.92
C CYS A 92 1.30 0.17 -5.56
N LEU A 93 2.11 -0.32 -6.51
CA LEU A 93 1.87 -1.58 -7.22
C LEU A 93 1.67 -2.80 -6.28
N PRO A 94 2.58 -3.12 -5.34
CA PRO A 94 2.41 -4.24 -4.43
C PRO A 94 1.21 -4.09 -3.49
N ARG A 95 0.80 -2.86 -3.13
CA ARG A 95 -0.42 -2.62 -2.34
C ARG A 95 -1.70 -2.91 -3.13
N LEU A 96 -1.75 -2.51 -4.40
CA LEU A 96 -2.85 -2.86 -5.30
C LEU A 96 -2.95 -4.39 -5.47
N MET A 97 -1.81 -5.05 -5.65
CA MET A 97 -1.73 -6.51 -5.71
C MET A 97 -2.22 -7.18 -4.41
N ALA A 98 -1.81 -6.66 -3.26
CA ALA A 98 -2.26 -7.15 -1.96
C ALA A 98 -3.79 -7.00 -1.77
N ALA A 99 -4.39 -5.88 -2.17
CA ALA A 99 -5.84 -5.67 -2.07
C ALA A 99 -6.63 -6.76 -2.82
N ILE A 100 -6.21 -7.06 -4.05
CA ILE A 100 -6.83 -8.11 -4.88
C ILE A 100 -6.60 -9.49 -4.28
N ALA A 101 -5.37 -9.77 -3.82
CA ALA A 101 -5.04 -11.06 -3.23
C ALA A 101 -5.80 -11.33 -1.93
N TYR A 102 -5.92 -10.35 -1.03
CA TYR A 102 -6.71 -10.48 0.19
C TYR A 102 -8.18 -10.72 -0.13
N LYS A 103 -8.77 -9.99 -1.08
CA LYS A 103 -10.14 -10.26 -1.54
C LYS A 103 -10.31 -11.70 -2.01
N ASN A 104 -9.40 -12.18 -2.86
CA ASN A 104 -9.45 -13.54 -3.37
C ASN A 104 -9.25 -14.60 -2.28
N PHE A 105 -8.37 -14.34 -1.32
CA PHE A 105 -8.14 -15.18 -0.15
C PHE A 105 -9.40 -15.29 0.71
N TYR A 106 -10.02 -14.17 1.06
CA TYR A 106 -11.22 -14.14 1.90
C TYR A 106 -12.43 -14.82 1.22
N LEU A 107 -12.63 -14.58 -0.08
CA LEU A 107 -13.71 -15.22 -0.86
C LEU A 107 -13.50 -16.74 -1.03
N ARG A 108 -12.26 -17.22 -1.00
CA ARG A 108 -11.92 -18.66 -1.14
C ARG A 108 -11.74 -19.37 0.21
N SER A 109 -11.77 -18.65 1.33
CA SER A 109 -11.42 -19.19 2.65
C SER A 109 -12.35 -20.35 3.08
N PRO A 110 -11.82 -21.41 3.71
CA PRO A 110 -12.61 -22.56 4.15
C PRO A 110 -13.68 -22.24 5.20
N MET A 111 -13.58 -21.09 5.89
CA MET A 111 -14.60 -20.61 6.82
C MET A 111 -15.98 -20.47 6.14
N VAL A 112 -16.01 -20.31 4.82
CA VAL A 112 -17.25 -20.28 4.00
C VAL A 112 -17.71 -21.69 3.57
N LYS A 113 -16.80 -22.68 3.48
CA LYS A 113 -17.12 -24.05 3.02
C LYS A 113 -17.85 -24.90 4.05
N MET A 114 -17.78 -24.54 5.34
CA MET A 114 -18.44 -25.24 6.45
C MET A 114 -19.99 -25.21 6.37
N SER A 115 -20.56 -24.34 5.52
CA SER A 115 -22.00 -24.22 5.29
C SER A 115 -22.65 -25.41 4.56
N ASN A 116 -21.88 -26.29 3.92
CA ASN A 116 -22.45 -27.38 3.11
C ASN A 116 -22.71 -28.67 3.91
N ALA A 117 -22.45 -28.68 5.22
CA ALA A 117 -22.95 -29.72 6.12
C ALA A 117 -24.45 -29.51 6.31
N LYS A 118 -25.24 -30.38 5.67
CA LYS A 118 -26.71 -30.36 5.59
C LYS A 118 -27.38 -30.24 6.97
N GLU A 119 -27.78 -29.03 7.39
CA GLU A 119 -29.00 -28.82 8.20
C GLU A 119 -29.39 -27.35 8.42
N LYS A 120 -28.49 -26.36 8.27
CA LYS A 120 -28.76 -24.95 8.65
C LYS A 120 -28.65 -23.94 7.49
N GLN A 121 -29.32 -24.23 6.37
CA GLN A 121 -29.10 -23.56 5.08
C GLN A 121 -29.60 -22.09 4.98
N SER A 122 -30.68 -21.72 5.69
CA SER A 122 -31.38 -20.44 5.43
C SER A 122 -30.71 -19.20 6.07
N TYR A 123 -30.24 -19.30 7.33
CA TYR A 123 -29.52 -18.20 8.00
C TYR A 123 -28.10 -17.99 7.42
N ILE A 124 -27.45 -19.08 6.99
CA ILE A 124 -26.07 -19.04 6.49
C ILE A 124 -25.99 -18.45 5.06
N THR A 125 -27.04 -18.62 4.25
CA THR A 125 -27.08 -18.06 2.87
C THR A 125 -27.17 -16.53 2.87
N TYR A 126 -27.95 -15.92 3.76
CA TYR A 126 -28.01 -14.44 3.91
C TYR A 126 -26.67 -13.86 4.39
N SER A 127 -26.03 -14.56 5.33
CA SER A 127 -24.70 -14.20 5.83
C SER A 127 -23.62 -14.22 4.75
N ARG A 128 -23.75 -15.08 3.73
CA ARG A 128 -22.78 -15.18 2.62
C ARG A 128 -22.81 -13.99 1.67
N GLY A 129 -24.00 -13.56 1.23
CA GLY A 129 -24.12 -12.40 0.34
C GLY A 129 -23.57 -11.12 0.99
N PHE A 130 -23.83 -10.96 2.29
CA PHE A 130 -23.28 -9.86 3.08
C PHE A 130 -21.75 -9.97 3.26
N TYR A 131 -21.22 -11.17 3.55
CA TYR A 131 -19.78 -11.39 3.65
C TYR A 131 -19.03 -11.12 2.33
N ASP A 132 -19.56 -11.60 1.20
CA ASP A 132 -18.98 -11.36 -0.11
C ASP A 132 -18.99 -9.85 -0.42
N LEU A 133 -20.11 -9.16 -0.14
CA LEU A 133 -20.20 -7.70 -0.25
C LEU A 133 -19.14 -6.99 0.60
N LEU A 134 -18.95 -7.40 1.86
CA LEU A 134 -17.92 -6.83 2.73
C LEU A 134 -16.51 -7.04 2.14
N CYS A 135 -16.21 -8.23 1.58
CA CYS A 135 -14.93 -8.48 0.94
C CYS A 135 -14.68 -7.55 -0.26
N TYR A 136 -15.72 -7.30 -1.07
CA TYR A 136 -15.64 -6.34 -2.18
C TYR A 136 -15.48 -4.90 -1.67
N LEU A 137 -16.23 -4.48 -0.65
CA LEU A 137 -16.13 -3.15 -0.07
C LEU A 137 -14.75 -2.89 0.55
N ILE A 138 -14.19 -3.86 1.28
CA ILE A 138 -12.82 -3.78 1.82
C ILE A 138 -11.81 -3.59 0.70
N CYS A 139 -11.96 -4.36 -0.40
CA CYS A 139 -11.09 -4.19 -1.57
C CYS A 139 -11.22 -2.78 -2.16
N ILE A 140 -12.44 -2.27 -2.34
CA ILE A 140 -12.68 -0.93 -2.89
C ILE A 140 -12.08 0.14 -1.98
N PHE A 141 -12.34 0.09 -0.67
CA PHE A 141 -11.77 1.06 0.27
C PHE A 141 -10.25 1.03 0.26
N HIS A 142 -9.63 -0.14 0.16
CA HIS A 142 -8.18 -0.25 0.08
C HIS A 142 -7.64 0.36 -1.24
N LEU A 143 -8.33 0.18 -2.37
CA LEU A 143 -7.95 0.83 -3.64
C LEU A 143 -8.09 2.35 -3.57
N VAL A 144 -9.20 2.83 -3.00
CA VAL A 144 -9.50 4.26 -2.83
C VAL A 144 -8.49 4.93 -1.90
N GLU A 145 -8.16 4.29 -0.77
CA GLU A 145 -7.14 4.76 0.16
C GLU A 145 -5.78 4.92 -0.53
N ASN A 146 -5.31 3.89 -1.25
CA ASN A 146 -4.04 3.96 -1.97
C ASN A 146 -4.04 5.04 -3.06
N PHE A 147 -5.16 5.22 -3.76
CA PHE A 147 -5.31 6.30 -4.73
C PHE A 147 -5.15 7.67 -4.06
N PHE A 148 -5.82 7.92 -2.93
CA PHE A 148 -5.70 9.18 -2.21
C PHE A 148 -4.29 9.40 -1.64
N LEU A 149 -3.64 8.37 -1.11
CA LEU A 149 -2.25 8.47 -0.64
C LEU A 149 -1.27 8.80 -1.76
N LEU A 150 -1.47 8.21 -2.95
CA LEU A 150 -0.67 8.54 -4.13
C LEU A 150 -0.95 9.98 -4.59
N ALA A 151 -2.22 10.39 -4.63
CA ALA A 151 -2.61 11.75 -4.99
C ALA A 151 -1.99 12.79 -4.04
N LEU A 152 -2.03 12.56 -2.73
CA LEU A 152 -1.38 13.41 -1.72
C LEU A 152 0.15 13.47 -1.88
N THR A 153 0.76 12.42 -2.41
CA THR A 153 2.20 12.38 -2.66
C THR A 153 2.60 13.15 -3.92
N VAL A 154 1.76 13.10 -4.96
CA VAL A 154 2.02 13.74 -6.25
C VAL A 154 1.59 15.21 -6.25
N VAL A 155 0.53 15.58 -5.55
CA VAL A 155 0.03 16.95 -5.48
C VAL A 155 0.54 17.60 -4.20
N SER A 156 1.67 18.33 -4.28
CA SER A 156 2.21 19.06 -3.13
C SER A 156 1.59 20.45 -3.04
N SER A 157 1.29 20.94 -1.83
CA SER A 157 0.78 22.29 -1.58
C SER A 157 1.73 23.41 -2.06
N THR A 158 3.00 23.09 -2.24
CA THR A 158 4.02 24.03 -2.76
C THR A 158 3.86 24.29 -4.26
N GLU A 159 3.20 23.40 -5.02
CA GLU A 159 2.90 23.59 -6.44
C GLU A 159 1.65 24.47 -6.65
N ASN A 160 0.88 24.73 -5.58
CA ASN A 160 -0.33 25.57 -5.61
C ASN A 160 -0.05 27.07 -5.38
N HIS A 161 1.18 27.43 -5.02
CA HIS A 161 1.62 28.81 -4.87
C HIS A 161 2.64 29.10 -5.96
N GLY A 162 2.14 29.44 -7.15
CA GLY A 162 2.96 29.98 -8.22
C GLY A 162 3.79 31.15 -7.68
N LYS A 163 5.11 31.07 -7.87
CA LYS A 163 5.94 32.26 -7.95
C LYS A 163 5.69 32.95 -9.28
#